data_AF-A0A2Z6Q1G3-F1
#
_entry.id   AF-A0A2Z6Q1G3-F1
#
_cell.length_a   1.000
_cell.length_b   1.000
_cell.length_c   1.000
_cell.angle_alpha   90.00
_cell.angle_beta   90.00
_cell.angle_gamma   90.00
#
_symmetry.space_group_name_H-M   'P 1'
#
loop_
_entity.id
_entity.type
_entity.pdbx_description
1 polymer ?
#
loop_
_entity_poly.entity_id
_entity_poly.type
_entity_poly.pdbx_seq_one_letter_code
_entity_poly.pdbx_strand_id
1 'polypeptide(L)'
;MVRLFDSDSENIISQFMLQNPNHPSPFAELSRKIPFTNKQISHHWNDKLNPLLWSGPLSDDERKFIHNWAKNNRKNNIYNWKHCQKEMYTVFNKLHSTNKIKNAWNSEQKRSGRTNASLPLSINDDTITLLPPSPIEPYFRPDLTKFDKTYLLNITYGYKKYHYY
;
A
#
# COMPACT_ATOMS: atom_id res chain seq x y z
N MET A 1 8.25 2.83 -22.98
CA MET A 1 9.05 2.18 -21.94
C MET A 1 8.68 2.78 -20.59
N VAL A 2 8.32 1.96 -19.60
CA VAL A 2 8.18 2.43 -18.22
C VAL A 2 9.59 2.61 -17.67
N ARG A 3 10.01 3.86 -17.39
CA ARG A 3 11.26 4.09 -16.66
C ARG A 3 11.09 3.58 -15.23
N LEU A 4 11.88 2.59 -14.86
CA LEU A 4 12.01 2.14 -13.48
C LEU A 4 12.75 3.22 -12.69
N PHE A 5 12.38 3.38 -11.42
CA PHE A 5 13.14 4.23 -10.50
C PHE A 5 14.50 3.57 -10.24
N ASP A 6 15.57 4.31 -10.47
CA ASP A 6 16.92 3.93 -10.04
C ASP A 6 17.12 4.20 -8.54
N SER A 7 18.11 3.53 -7.95
CA SER A 7 18.39 3.62 -6.51
C SER A 7 18.72 5.04 -6.06
N ASP A 8 19.35 5.85 -6.91
CA ASP A 8 19.72 7.23 -6.58
C ASP A 8 18.46 8.10 -6.45
N SER A 9 17.54 7.97 -7.41
CA SER A 9 16.24 8.63 -7.39
C SER A 9 15.40 8.22 -6.17
N GLU A 10 15.40 6.93 -5.81
CA GLU A 10 14.70 6.45 -4.60
C GLU A 10 15.29 7.04 -3.32
N ASN A 11 16.62 7.15 -3.25
CA ASN A 11 17.31 7.76 -2.12
C ASN A 11 16.99 9.26 -2.02
N ILE A 12 17.03 10.00 -3.14
CA ILE A 12 16.67 11.42 -3.19
C ILE A 12 15.24 11.63 -2.69
N ILE A 13 14.28 10.82 -3.16
CA ILE A 13 12.88 10.90 -2.71
C ILE A 13 12.80 10.64 -1.21
N SER A 14 13.39 9.54 -0.74
CA SER A 14 13.27 9.12 0.66
C SER A 14 13.89 10.14 1.62
N GLN A 15 15.09 10.63 1.32
CA GLN A 15 15.76 11.66 2.12
C GLN A 15 14.96 12.95 2.15
N PHE A 16 14.49 13.43 0.99
CA PHE A 16 13.72 14.67 0.93
C PHE A 16 12.44 14.60 1.76
N MET A 17 11.69 13.49 1.65
CA MET A 17 10.43 13.29 2.37
C MET A 17 10.62 13.17 3.89
N LEU A 18 11.74 12.58 4.33
CA LEU A 18 12.07 12.45 5.75
C LEU A 18 12.58 13.76 6.36
N GLN A 19 13.40 14.53 5.62
CA GLN A 19 13.96 15.79 6.09
C GLN A 19 12.96 16.94 6.05
N ASN A 20 12.05 16.91 5.08
CA ASN A 20 11.06 17.95 4.85
C ASN A 20 9.66 17.35 4.99
N PRO A 21 9.28 16.83 6.17
CA PRO A 21 7.97 16.26 6.37
C PRO A 21 6.96 17.32 5.94
N ASN A 22 6.88 18.47 6.59
CA ASN A 22 5.84 19.50 6.37
C ASN A 22 5.87 20.27 5.03
N HIS A 23 6.58 19.79 4.01
CA HIS A 23 6.65 20.49 2.73
C HIS A 23 5.26 20.52 2.04
N PRO A 24 4.78 21.67 1.54
CA PRO A 24 3.43 21.78 0.98
C PRO A 24 3.26 21.07 -0.37
N SER A 25 4.34 20.90 -1.13
CA SER A 25 4.30 20.28 -2.47
C SER A 25 5.53 19.42 -2.78
N PRO A 26 5.84 18.40 -1.96
CA PRO A 26 7.13 17.71 -2.00
C PRO A 26 7.38 17.02 -3.35
N PHE A 27 6.35 16.38 -3.91
CA PHE A 27 6.46 15.71 -5.20
C PHE A 27 6.65 16.67 -6.38
N ALA A 28 6.13 17.90 -6.29
CA ALA A 28 6.35 18.91 -7.31
C ALA A 28 7.80 19.39 -7.30
N GLU A 29 8.37 19.58 -6.11
CA GLU A 29 9.79 19.90 -5.97
C GLU A 29 10.70 18.76 -6.43
N LEU A 30 10.43 17.53 -6.00
CA LEU A 30 11.18 16.36 -6.42
C LEU A 30 11.14 16.19 -7.95
N SER A 31 10.00 16.45 -8.60
CA SER A 31 9.90 16.35 -10.06
C SER A 31 10.77 17.33 -10.85
N ARG A 32 11.32 18.37 -10.18
CA ARG A 32 12.32 19.27 -10.77
C ARG A 32 13.76 18.76 -10.61
N LYS A 33 13.99 17.83 -9.67
CA LYS A 33 15.31 17.32 -9.30
C LYS A 33 15.66 15.97 -9.95
N ILE A 34 14.65 15.14 -10.23
CA ILE A 34 14.82 13.79 -10.79
C ILE A 34 13.99 13.63 -12.06
N PRO A 35 14.35 12.71 -12.98
CA PRO A 35 13.69 12.57 -14.28
C PRO A 35 12.34 11.81 -14.21
N PHE A 36 11.51 12.14 -13.21
CA PHE A 36 10.20 11.55 -12.95
C PHE A 36 9.16 12.62 -12.69
N THR A 37 7.94 12.39 -13.18
CA THR A 37 6.82 13.29 -12.94
C THR A 37 6.36 13.24 -11.49
N ASN A 38 5.77 14.33 -11.00
CA ASN A 38 5.11 14.39 -9.68
C ASN A 38 4.21 13.16 -9.44
N LYS A 39 3.39 12.79 -10.43
CA LYS A 39 2.48 11.63 -10.32
C LYS A 39 3.22 10.30 -10.12
N GLN A 40 4.30 10.07 -10.86
CA GLN A 40 5.11 8.86 -10.72
C GLN A 40 5.75 8.80 -9.34
N ILE A 41 6.33 9.90 -8.87
CA ILE A 41 6.99 10.01 -7.57
C ILE A 41 5.98 9.76 -6.45
N SER A 42 4.83 10.43 -6.50
CA SER A 42 3.76 10.27 -5.51
C SER A 42 3.25 8.83 -5.46
N HIS A 43 3.07 8.19 -6.61
CA HIS A 43 2.66 6.80 -6.68
C HIS A 43 3.71 5.87 -6.05
N HIS A 44 4.97 6.05 -6.43
CA HIS A 44 6.09 5.23 -5.94
C HIS A 44 6.31 5.38 -4.44
N TRP A 45 6.21 6.61 -3.92
CA TRP A 45 6.25 6.88 -2.48
C TRP A 45 5.14 6.14 -1.73
N ASN A 46 3.89 6.32 -2.15
CA ASN A 46 2.72 5.79 -1.45
C ASN A 46 2.57 4.26 -1.55
N ASP A 47 3.21 3.63 -2.53
CA ASP A 47 3.14 2.19 -2.74
C ASP A 47 4.37 1.40 -2.25
N LYS A 48 5.55 2.04 -2.21
CA LYS A 48 6.82 1.36 -1.93
C LYS A 48 7.72 2.07 -0.93
N LEU A 49 8.05 3.35 -1.14
CA LEU A 49 9.13 3.99 -0.38
C LEU A 49 8.73 4.54 0.99
N ASN A 50 7.44 4.79 1.24
CA ASN A 50 6.99 5.34 2.51
C ASN A 50 7.32 4.35 3.66
N PRO A 51 8.16 4.73 4.63
CA PRO A 51 8.62 3.84 5.71
C PRO A 51 7.51 3.43 6.67
N LEU A 52 6.35 4.11 6.66
CA LEU A 52 5.18 3.68 7.42
C LEU A 52 4.47 2.48 6.80
N LEU A 53 4.75 2.16 5.54
CA LEU A 53 4.10 1.04 4.88
C LEU A 53 4.50 -0.27 5.53
N TRP A 54 3.49 -1.08 5.84
CA TRP A 54 3.71 -2.45 6.26
C TRP A 54 4.18 -3.30 5.08
N SER A 55 5.42 -3.77 5.17
CA SER A 55 6.06 -4.60 4.14
C SER A 55 5.49 -6.02 4.10
N GLY A 56 5.09 -6.57 5.23
CA GLY A 56 4.63 -7.96 5.36
C GLY A 56 3.36 -8.31 4.55
N PRO A 57 3.06 -9.60 4.41
CA PRO A 57 1.87 -10.07 3.70
C PRO A 57 0.58 -9.66 4.42
N LEU A 58 -0.52 -9.66 3.67
CA LEU A 58 -1.86 -9.54 4.24
C LEU A 58 -2.24 -10.85 4.95
N SER A 59 -2.63 -10.76 6.21
CA SER A 59 -3.21 -11.88 6.96
C SER A 59 -4.58 -12.26 6.42
N ASP A 60 -5.07 -13.45 6.81
CA ASP A 60 -6.38 -13.91 6.39
C ASP A 60 -7.51 -13.01 6.89
N ASP A 61 -7.39 -12.47 8.11
CA ASP A 61 -8.37 -11.53 8.67
C ASP A 61 -8.35 -10.18 7.92
N GLU A 62 -7.18 -9.70 7.53
CA GLU A 62 -7.06 -8.51 6.68
C GLU A 62 -7.71 -8.73 5.31
N ARG A 63 -7.54 -9.93 4.72
CA ARG A 63 -8.18 -10.30 3.44
C ARG A 63 -9.70 -10.38 3.57
N LYS A 64 -10.21 -11.03 4.63
CA LYS A 64 -11.64 -11.08 4.94
C LYS A 64 -12.22 -9.68 5.12
N PHE A 65 -11.50 -8.80 5.83
CA PHE A 65 -11.88 -7.41 6.01
C PHE A 65 -12.03 -6.69 4.67
N ILE A 66 -11.01 -6.76 3.79
CA ILE A 66 -11.05 -6.12 2.46
C ILE A 66 -12.26 -6.59 1.66
N HIS A 67 -12.54 -7.90 1.67
CA HIS A 67 -13.65 -8.47 0.94
C HIS A 67 -15.02 -8.00 1.46
N ASN A 68 -15.23 -8.03 2.78
CA ASN A 68 -16.46 -7.54 3.40
C ASN A 68 -16.63 -6.03 3.18
N TRP A 69 -15.54 -5.29 3.33
CA TRP A 69 -15.53 -3.85 3.06
C TRP A 69 -15.95 -3.53 1.63
N ALA A 70 -15.37 -4.23 0.64
CA ALA A 70 -15.67 -4.03 -0.77
C ALA A 70 -17.14 -4.35 -1.10
N LYS A 71 -17.71 -5.41 -0.52
CA LYS A 71 -19.13 -5.73 -0.67
C LYS A 71 -20.05 -4.63 -0.14
N ASN A 72 -19.73 -4.08 1.03
CA ASN A 72 -20.59 -3.10 1.71
C ASN A 72 -20.44 -1.66 1.18
N ASN A 73 -19.29 -1.34 0.56
CA ASN A 73 -18.95 0.02 0.15
C ASN A 73 -18.91 0.22 -1.37
N ARG A 74 -19.40 -0.75 -2.15
CA ARG A 74 -19.50 -0.66 -3.61
C ARG A 74 -20.60 0.34 -3.99
N LYS A 75 -20.21 1.53 -4.45
CA LYS A 75 -21.14 2.51 -5.04
C LYS A 75 -20.90 2.56 -6.55
N ASN A 76 -21.86 2.11 -7.36
CA ASN A 76 -21.78 2.14 -8.83
C ASN A 76 -20.47 1.55 -9.40
N ASN A 77 -19.97 0.45 -8.83
CA ASN A 77 -18.67 -0.19 -9.18
C ASN A 77 -17.41 0.64 -8.87
N ILE A 78 -17.54 1.76 -8.18
CA ILE A 78 -16.44 2.61 -7.76
C ILE A 78 -16.11 2.28 -6.30
N TYR A 79 -14.84 1.98 -6.05
CA TYR A 79 -14.33 1.66 -4.71
C TYR A 79 -13.39 2.77 -4.23
N ASN A 80 -13.65 3.30 -3.03
CA ASN A 80 -12.74 4.24 -2.39
C ASN A 80 -11.66 3.48 -1.58
N TRP A 81 -10.65 2.96 -2.28
CA TRP A 81 -9.58 2.18 -1.64
C TRP A 81 -8.77 2.94 -0.58
N LYS A 82 -8.71 4.28 -0.67
CA LYS A 82 -8.10 5.12 0.38
C LYS A 82 -8.90 5.06 1.68
N HIS A 83 -10.23 5.03 1.59
CA HIS A 83 -11.08 4.86 2.76
C HIS A 83 -10.90 3.46 3.39
N CYS A 84 -10.88 2.41 2.57
CA CYS A 84 -10.57 1.05 3.02
C CYS A 84 -9.22 0.98 3.75
N GLN A 85 -8.17 1.57 3.17
CA GLN A 85 -6.84 1.65 3.78
C GLN A 85 -6.87 2.30 5.17
N LYS A 86 -7.62 3.41 5.32
CA LYS A 86 -7.76 4.10 6.60
C LYS A 86 -8.43 3.22 7.65
N GLU A 87 -9.52 2.54 7.30
CA GLU A 87 -10.20 1.63 8.22
C GLU A 87 -9.37 0.42 8.59
N MET A 88 -8.64 -0.17 7.61
CA MET A 88 -7.68 -1.24 7.88
C MET A 88 -6.60 -0.78 8.87
N TYR A 89 -6.07 0.43 8.70
CA TYR A 89 -5.08 0.97 9.64
C TYR A 89 -5.67 1.12 11.05
N THR A 90 -6.92 1.59 11.18
CA THR A 90 -7.60 1.69 12.48
C THR A 90 -7.79 0.31 13.14
N VAL A 91 -8.13 -0.73 12.37
CA VAL A 91 -8.43 -2.06 12.89
C VAL A 91 -7.17 -2.88 13.19
N PHE A 92 -6.19 -2.87 12.29
CA PHE A 92 -5.02 -3.75 12.34
C PHE A 92 -3.72 -3.03 12.73
N ASN A 93 -3.74 -1.70 12.85
CA ASN A 93 -2.57 -0.86 13.11
C ASN A 93 -1.41 -1.11 12.11
N LYS A 94 -1.77 -1.45 10.86
CA LYS A 94 -0.85 -1.73 9.75
C LYS A 94 -1.26 -0.93 8.53
N LEU A 95 -0.35 -0.09 8.04
CA LEU A 95 -0.60 0.72 6.85
C LEU A 95 -0.20 -0.08 5.61
N HIS A 96 -1.14 -0.76 4.99
CA HIS A 96 -0.90 -1.40 3.69
C HIS A 96 -1.07 -0.37 2.57
N SER A 97 -0.32 -0.48 1.47
CA SER A 97 -0.54 0.40 0.31
C SER A 97 -1.89 0.13 -0.33
N THR A 98 -2.50 1.17 -0.93
CA THR A 98 -3.78 0.99 -1.64
C THR A 98 -3.66 -0.02 -2.77
N ASN A 99 -2.48 -0.13 -3.40
CA ASN A 99 -2.22 -1.13 -4.44
C ASN A 99 -2.24 -2.56 -3.87
N LYS A 100 -1.65 -2.80 -2.69
CA LYS A 100 -1.69 -4.11 -2.00
C LYS A 100 -3.14 -4.53 -1.69
N ILE A 101 -3.96 -3.58 -1.22
CA ILE A 101 -5.39 -3.80 -0.94
C ILE A 101 -6.18 -4.15 -2.22
N LYS A 102 -6.00 -3.36 -3.29
CA LYS A 102 -6.64 -3.61 -4.59
C LYS A 102 -6.25 -4.97 -5.17
N ASN A 103 -4.97 -5.32 -5.07
CA ASN A 103 -4.46 -6.59 -5.59
C ASN A 103 -5.07 -7.78 -4.85
N ALA A 104 -5.28 -7.67 -3.53
CA ALA A 104 -5.96 -8.70 -2.76
C ALA A 104 -7.40 -8.92 -3.26
N TRP A 105 -8.18 -7.85 -3.39
CA TRP A 105 -9.53 -7.91 -3.94
C TRP A 105 -9.57 -8.52 -5.34
N ASN A 106 -8.75 -8.00 -6.27
CA ASN A 106 -8.73 -8.48 -7.65
C ASN A 106 -8.31 -9.95 -7.77
N SER A 107 -7.40 -10.41 -6.90
CA SER A 107 -6.97 -11.82 -6.88
C SER A 107 -8.11 -12.74 -6.46
N GLU A 108 -8.91 -12.33 -5.46
CA GLU A 108 -10.09 -13.08 -5.03
C GLU A 108 -11.19 -13.09 -6.11
N GLN A 109 -11.44 -11.96 -6.78
CA GLN A 109 -12.41 -11.92 -7.89
C GLN A 109 -12.03 -12.88 -9.04
N LYS A 110 -10.73 -12.99 -9.35
CA LYS A 110 -10.23 -13.94 -10.36
C LYS A 110 -10.33 -15.39 -9.91
N ARG A 111 -10.22 -15.68 -8.62
CA ARG A 111 -10.43 -17.03 -8.07
C ARG A 111 -11.91 -17.43 -8.19
N SER A 112 -12.81 -16.55 -7.75
CA SER A 112 -14.26 -16.75 -7.84
C SER A 112 -14.79 -16.85 -9.28
N GLY A 113 -14.15 -16.15 -10.23
CA GLY A 113 -14.49 -16.26 -11.66
C GLY A 113 -14.03 -17.57 -12.32
N ARG A 114 -12.98 -18.22 -11.80
CA ARG A 114 -12.48 -19.51 -12.32
C ARG A 114 -13.31 -20.70 -11.86
N THR A 115 -13.96 -20.62 -10.70
CA THR A 115 -14.88 -21.66 -10.20
C THR A 115 -16.12 -21.91 -11.07
N ASN A 116 -16.42 -21.02 -12.03
CA ASN A 116 -17.52 -21.22 -12.99
C ASN A 116 -17.08 -21.87 -14.33
N ALA A 117 -15.78 -22.13 -14.51
CA ALA A 117 -15.26 -22.90 -15.64
C ALA A 117 -14.83 -24.27 -15.13
N SER A 118 -15.71 -25.25 -15.29
CA SER A 118 -15.53 -26.64 -14.89
C SER A 118 -14.24 -27.23 -15.51
N LEU A 119 -13.30 -27.66 -14.68
CA LEU A 119 -12.33 -28.70 -15.04
C LEU A 119 -12.28 -29.72 -13.89
N PRO A 120 -12.21 -31.02 -14.20
CA PRO A 120 -12.48 -32.08 -13.25
C PRO A 120 -11.36 -32.19 -12.21
N LEU A 121 -11.77 -32.39 -10.95
CA LEU A 121 -10.90 -32.82 -9.86
C LEU A 121 -10.20 -34.12 -10.25
N SER A 122 -8.87 -34.08 -10.29
CA SER A 122 -8.03 -35.26 -10.06
C SER A 122 -7.37 -35.08 -8.71
N ILE A 123 -7.91 -35.79 -7.72
CA ILE A 123 -7.29 -36.00 -6.41
C ILE A 123 -6.24 -37.10 -6.62
N ASN A 124 -4.97 -36.78 -6.42
CA ASN A 124 -3.88 -37.70 -6.06
C ASN A 124 -2.95 -36.85 -5.18
N ASP A 125 -3.11 -36.89 -3.86
CA ASP A 125 -2.40 -37.76 -2.90
C ASP A 125 -1.03 -37.19 -2.46
N ASP A 126 -0.96 -36.96 -1.15
CA ASP A 126 0.17 -36.75 -0.24
C ASP A 126 1.49 -36.12 -0.73
N THR A 127 1.69 -34.84 -0.36
CA THR A 127 2.94 -34.34 0.26
C THR A 127 2.71 -32.98 0.92
N ILE A 128 2.67 -32.94 2.26
CA ILE A 128 2.80 -31.70 3.03
C ILE A 128 4.25 -31.22 2.88
N THR A 129 4.51 -30.31 1.94
CA THR A 129 5.78 -29.59 1.88
C THR A 129 5.68 -28.34 2.75
N LEU A 130 6.09 -28.47 4.02
CA LEU A 130 6.28 -27.34 4.93
C LEU A 130 7.39 -26.44 4.36
N LEU A 131 7.03 -25.28 3.83
CA LEU A 131 8.02 -24.24 3.53
C LEU A 131 8.61 -23.74 4.86
N PRO A 132 9.94 -23.65 5.02
CA PRO A 132 10.54 -23.11 6.23
C PRO A 132 10.12 -21.64 6.43
N PRO A 133 9.92 -21.19 7.69
CA PRO A 133 9.64 -19.78 7.96
C PRO A 133 10.82 -18.93 7.51
N SER A 134 10.54 -17.95 6.65
CA SER A 134 11.54 -16.97 6.21
C SER A 134 12.19 -16.28 7.42
N PRO A 135 13.51 -16.00 7.39
CA PRO A 135 14.20 -15.31 8.46
C PRO A 135 13.54 -13.96 8.76
N ILE A 136 13.22 -13.73 10.03
CA ILE A 136 12.79 -12.42 10.53
C ILE A 136 14.04 -11.53 10.49
N GLU A 137 14.23 -10.79 9.40
CA GLU A 137 15.20 -9.70 9.39
C GLU A 137 14.78 -8.64 10.43
N PRO A 138 15.71 -8.12 11.24
CA PRO A 138 15.44 -7.02 12.14
C PRO A 138 15.21 -5.75 11.31
N TYR A 139 13.95 -5.45 11.00
CA TYR A 139 13.58 -4.24 10.27
C TYR A 139 13.86 -3.01 11.13
N PHE A 140 14.76 -2.15 10.67
CA PHE A 140 14.96 -0.81 11.23
C PHE A 140 13.63 -0.06 11.22
N ARG A 141 13.04 0.13 12.40
CA ARG A 141 11.91 1.03 12.60
C ARG A 141 12.48 2.35 13.13
N PRO A 142 12.45 3.45 12.36
CA PRO A 142 12.71 4.74 12.97
C PRO A 142 11.66 4.97 14.07
N ASP A 143 12.10 5.41 15.25
CA ASP A 143 11.19 5.83 16.31
C ASP A 143 10.50 7.12 15.88
N LEU A 144 9.41 6.94 15.14
CA LEU A 144 8.59 8.04 14.66
C LEU A 144 7.67 8.44 15.79
N THR A 145 7.84 9.68 16.25
CA THR A 145 6.96 10.28 17.24
C THR A 145 5.53 10.28 16.71
N LYS A 146 4.54 10.41 17.61
CA LYS A 146 3.11 10.46 17.23
C LYS A 146 2.82 11.58 16.20
N PHE A 147 3.61 12.66 16.22
CA PHE A 147 3.54 13.76 15.27
C PHE A 147 3.96 13.30 13.86
N ASP A 148 5.09 12.60 13.75
CA ASP A 148 5.61 12.10 12.48
C ASP A 148 4.69 11.05 11.84
N LYS A 149 4.06 10.20 12.66
CA LYS A 149 3.07 9.21 12.20
C LYS A 149 1.83 9.86 11.62
N THR A 150 1.28 10.86 12.30
CA THR A 150 0.09 11.61 11.84
C THR A 150 0.39 12.37 10.55
N TYR A 151 1.60 12.91 10.46
CA TYR A 151 2.07 13.68 9.32
C TYR A 151 2.25 12.85 8.04
N LEU A 152 2.95 11.72 8.13
CA LEU A 152 3.18 10.82 7.00
C LEU A 152 1.88 10.13 6.53
N LEU A 153 0.92 9.93 7.44
CA LEU A 153 -0.46 9.62 7.07
C LEU A 153 -1.06 10.74 6.20
N ASN A 154 -0.96 12.01 6.61
CA ASN A 154 -1.57 13.13 5.90
C ASN A 154 -1.01 13.35 4.48
N ILE A 155 0.29 13.11 4.24
CA ILE A 155 0.87 13.10 2.87
C ILE A 155 0.25 11.98 2.02
N THR A 156 0.08 10.79 2.60
CA THR A 156 -0.51 9.62 1.92
C THR A 156 -1.98 9.85 1.59
N TYR A 157 -2.70 10.50 2.51
CA TYR A 157 -4.14 10.74 2.42
C TYR A 157 -4.51 12.03 1.68
N GLY A 158 -3.59 12.95 1.45
CA GLY A 158 -3.83 14.19 0.71
C GLY A 158 -4.95 15.01 1.32
N TYR A 159 -4.80 15.43 2.59
CA TYR A 159 -5.69 16.44 3.15
C TYR A 159 -5.21 17.83 2.70
N LYS A 160 -5.96 18.45 1.78
CA LYS A 160 -6.08 19.91 1.76
C LYS A 160 -6.74 20.30 3.07
N LYS A 161 -5.95 20.76 4.06
CA LYS A 161 -6.50 21.53 5.17
C LYS A 161 -6.92 22.87 4.57
N TYR A 162 -8.16 22.97 4.12
CA TYR A 162 -8.79 24.27 3.98
C TYR A 162 -8.79 24.90 5.36
N HIS A 163 -8.12 26.04 5.45
CA HIS A 163 -8.28 26.97 6.54
C HIS A 163 -9.78 27.32 6.61
N TYR A 164 -10.44 26.88 7.68
CA TYR A 164 -11.65 27.54 8.12
C TYR A 164 -11.17 28.83 8.80
N TYR A 165 -11.43 29.95 8.14
CA TYR A 165 -11.68 31.23 8.81
C TYR A 165 -13.11 31.20 9.35
#